data_AF-A0A2N5CB41-F1
#
_entry.id   AF-A0A2N5CB41-F1
#
_cell.length_a   1.000
_cell.length_b   1.000
_cell.length_c   1.000
_cell.angle_alpha   90.00
_cell.angle_beta   90.00
_cell.angle_gamma   90.00
#
_symmetry.space_group_name_H-M   'P 1'
#
loop_
_entity.id
_entity.type
_entity.pdbx_description
1 polymer ?
#
loop_
_entity_poly.entity_id
_entity_poly.type
_entity_poly.pdbx_seq_one_letter_code
_entity_poly.pdbx_strand_id
1 'polypeptide(L)'
;MNVFLFRKGNRALIVPANKDLIDCPPAVRHWLGPPESNVQGELTEHMAMLGLQATQLLTQLTQYGFCALDLDGIVEFFPAAPSGAAAPARALDDMLRNHSVPEPGT
;
A
#
# COMPACT_ATOMS: atom_id res chain seq x y z
N MET A 1 0.79 -16.48 -15.90
CA MET A 1 1.07 -15.03 -15.97
C MET A 1 2.52 -14.80 -15.58
N ASN A 2 3.30 -14.08 -16.39
CA ASN A 2 4.69 -13.75 -16.05
C ASN A 2 4.73 -12.70 -14.93
N VAL A 3 5.57 -12.92 -13.94
CA VAL A 3 5.71 -12.08 -12.75
C VAL A 3 7.17 -11.88 -12.37
N PHE A 4 7.44 -10.79 -11.66
CA PHE A 4 8.68 -10.61 -10.91
C PHE A 4 8.40 -10.81 -9.41
N LEU A 5 9.25 -11.60 -8.78
CA LEU A 5 9.30 -11.82 -7.34
C LEU A 5 10.50 -11.06 -6.77
N PHE A 6 10.24 -10.03 -5.98
CA PHE A 6 11.23 -9.32 -5.19
C PHE A 6 11.20 -9.87 -3.77
N ARG A 7 12.35 -10.25 -3.19
CA ARG A 7 12.43 -10.76 -1.81
C ARG A 7 13.37 -9.94 -0.95
N LYS A 8 13.01 -9.80 0.31
CA LYS A 8 13.86 -9.28 1.39
C LYS A 8 13.54 -10.02 2.70
N GLY A 9 14.42 -10.92 3.10
CA GLY A 9 14.20 -11.84 4.21
C GLY A 9 12.88 -12.61 4.05
N ASN A 10 11.96 -12.39 4.99
CA ASN A 10 10.64 -13.02 4.98
C ASN A 10 9.59 -12.28 4.15
N ARG A 11 9.90 -11.07 3.67
CA ARG A 11 9.01 -10.28 2.84
C ARG A 11 9.24 -10.60 1.38
N ALA A 12 8.14 -10.71 0.65
CA ALA A 12 8.13 -10.88 -0.77
C ALA A 12 7.11 -9.93 -1.40
N LEU A 13 7.44 -9.43 -2.58
CA LEU A 13 6.54 -8.64 -3.41
C LEU A 13 6.51 -9.27 -4.80
N ILE A 14 5.32 -9.63 -5.24
CA ILE A 14 5.05 -10.14 -6.57
C ILE A 14 4.43 -9.02 -7.39
N VAL A 15 4.96 -8.78 -8.58
CA VAL A 15 4.38 -7.85 -9.54
C VAL A 15 4.27 -8.49 -10.92
N PRO A 16 3.33 -8.06 -11.77
CA PRO A 16 3.31 -8.43 -13.19
C PRO A 16 4.65 -8.14 -13.87
N ALA A 17 5.10 -8.99 -14.80
CA ALA A 17 6.39 -8.82 -15.48
C ALA A 17 6.49 -7.56 -16.36
N ASN A 18 5.37 -6.90 -16.63
CA ASN A 18 5.29 -5.61 -17.32
C ASN A 18 5.36 -4.41 -16.37
N LYS A 19 5.59 -4.65 -15.07
CA LYS A 19 5.74 -3.61 -14.04
C LYS A 19 7.04 -3.81 -13.28
N ASP A 20 7.62 -2.70 -12.87
CA ASP A 20 8.79 -2.65 -12.02
C ASP A 20 8.43 -2.29 -10.59
N LEU A 21 9.40 -2.45 -9.68
CA LEU A 21 9.23 -2.07 -8.28
C LEU A 21 8.84 -0.59 -8.13
N ILE A 22 9.30 0.27 -9.05
CA ILE A 22 8.98 1.70 -9.05
C ILE A 22 7.50 1.99 -9.31
N ASP A 23 6.80 1.13 -10.04
CA ASP A 23 5.37 1.27 -10.33
C ASP A 23 4.47 0.94 -9.13
N CYS A 24 5.05 0.34 -8.09
CA CYS A 24 4.32 0.05 -6.86
C CYS A 24 4.14 1.31 -6.00
N PRO A 25 3.05 1.40 -5.22
CA PRO A 25 2.82 2.50 -4.30
C PRO A 25 4.00 2.72 -3.34
N PRO A 26 4.31 3.98 -2.95
CA PRO A 26 5.41 4.28 -2.04
C PRO A 26 5.37 3.48 -0.74
N ALA A 27 4.19 3.28 -0.16
CA ALA A 27 4.01 2.50 1.06
C ALA A 27 4.47 1.05 0.90
N VAL A 28 4.17 0.42 -0.24
CA VAL A 28 4.58 -0.97 -0.56
C VAL A 28 6.09 -1.05 -0.75
N ARG A 29 6.67 -0.09 -1.47
CA ARG A 29 8.12 -0.01 -1.70
C ARG A 29 8.88 0.21 -0.40
N HIS A 30 8.39 1.08 0.48
CA HIS A 30 8.99 1.31 1.80
C HIS A 30 8.86 0.10 2.73
N TRP A 31 7.72 -0.60 2.68
CA TRP A 31 7.52 -1.82 3.44
C TRP A 31 8.47 -2.94 3.00
N LEU A 32 8.62 -3.16 1.69
CA LEU A 32 9.59 -4.14 1.19
C LEU A 32 11.01 -3.70 1.50
N GLY A 33 11.32 -2.42 1.28
CA GLY A 33 12.68 -1.89 1.30
C GLY A 33 13.51 -2.35 0.09
N PRO A 34 14.85 -2.15 0.10
CA PRO A 34 15.72 -2.63 -0.97
C PRO A 34 15.66 -4.17 -1.04
N PRO A 35 15.25 -4.75 -2.18
CA PRO A 35 15.19 -6.20 -2.33
C PRO A 35 16.60 -6.80 -2.36
N GLU A 36 16.77 -7.95 -1.73
CA GLU A 36 18.02 -8.73 -1.75
C GLU A 36 18.13 -9.59 -3.01
N SER A 37 16.98 -9.98 -3.56
CA SER A 37 16.91 -10.73 -4.81
C SER A 37 15.67 -10.37 -5.61
N ASN A 38 15.79 -10.49 -6.93
CA ASN A 38 14.70 -10.43 -7.88
C ASN A 38 14.75 -11.69 -8.76
N VAL A 39 13.60 -12.34 -8.92
CA VAL A 39 13.49 -13.54 -9.74
C VAL A 39 12.30 -13.37 -10.67
N GLN A 40 12.54 -13.58 -11.96
CA GLN A 40 11.46 -13.68 -12.93
C GLN A 40 10.88 -15.08 -12.86
N GLY A 41 9.55 -15.16 -12.85
CA GLY A 41 8.85 -16.44 -12.81
C GLY A 41 7.53 -16.39 -13.56
N GLU A 42 6.89 -17.55 -13.64
CA GLU A 42 5.53 -17.68 -14.12
C GLU A 42 4.64 -18.11 -12.96
N LEU A 43 3.55 -17.37 -12.75
CA LEU A 43 2.50 -17.72 -11.81
C LEU A 43 1.31 -18.32 -12.57
N THR A 44 0.97 -19.57 -12.26
CA THR A 44 -0.19 -20.27 -12.81
C THR A 44 -1.15 -20.66 -11.68
N GLU A 45 -2.43 -20.85 -12.01
CA GLU A 45 -3.46 -21.24 -11.04
C GLU A 45 -3.21 -22.60 -10.37
N HIS A 46 -2.41 -23.46 -11.01
CA HIS A 46 -2.05 -24.79 -10.53
C HIS A 46 -0.72 -24.81 -9.78
N MET A 47 -0.06 -23.66 -9.62
CA MET A 47 1.24 -23.61 -8.95
C MET A 47 1.05 -23.88 -7.45
N ALA A 48 1.65 -24.97 -6.97
CA ALA A 48 1.64 -25.30 -5.55
C ALA A 48 2.44 -24.25 -4.77
N MET A 49 1.76 -23.43 -4.00
CA MET A 49 2.39 -22.48 -3.07
C MET A 49 2.09 -22.91 -1.64
N LEU A 50 3.15 -23.03 -0.83
CA LEU A 50 3.07 -23.48 0.56
C LEU A 50 2.16 -22.53 1.35
N GLY A 51 0.95 -22.99 1.69
CA GLY A 51 0.00 -22.23 2.51
C GLY A 51 -0.70 -21.06 1.80
N LEU A 52 -0.47 -20.85 0.49
CA LEU A 52 -1.06 -19.75 -0.27
C LEU A 52 -1.85 -20.28 -1.47
N GLN A 53 -3.05 -19.75 -1.69
CA GLN A 53 -3.84 -20.08 -2.86
C GLN A 53 -3.39 -19.24 -4.07
N ALA A 54 -2.91 -19.90 -5.12
CA ALA A 54 -2.47 -19.23 -6.35
C ALA A 54 -3.56 -18.35 -6.97
N THR A 55 -4.82 -18.77 -6.86
CA THR A 55 -5.97 -17.98 -7.33
C THR A 55 -6.11 -16.65 -6.60
N GLN A 56 -5.84 -16.59 -5.29
CA GLN A 56 -5.91 -15.35 -4.52
C GLN A 56 -4.79 -14.38 -4.94
N LEU A 57 -3.58 -14.90 -5.15
CA LEU A 57 -2.45 -14.14 -5.64
C LEU A 57 -2.72 -13.55 -7.04
N LEU A 58 -3.25 -14.37 -7.95
CA LEU A 58 -3.65 -13.92 -9.29
C LEU A 58 -4.75 -12.85 -9.24
N THR A 59 -5.72 -13.02 -8.33
CA THR A 59 -6.79 -12.03 -8.11
C THR A 59 -6.22 -10.71 -7.62
N GLN A 60 -5.36 -10.72 -6.61
CA GLN A 60 -4.69 -9.54 -6.07
C GLN A 60 -3.83 -8.84 -7.14
N LEU A 61 -3.03 -9.60 -7.90
CA LEU A 61 -2.22 -9.06 -8.98
C LEU A 61 -3.06 -8.41 -10.08
N THR A 62 -4.23 -8.97 -10.39
CA THR A 62 -5.13 -8.43 -11.41
C THR A 62 -5.89 -7.21 -10.92
N GLN A 63 -6.31 -7.19 -9.65
CA GLN A 63 -7.08 -6.08 -9.07
C GLN A 63 -6.20 -4.88 -8.70
N TYR A 64 -5.07 -5.12 -8.04
CA TYR A 64 -4.21 -4.07 -7.47
C TYR A 64 -2.92 -3.86 -8.26
N GLY A 65 -2.56 -4.80 -9.13
CA GLY A 65 -1.33 -4.70 -9.93
C GLY A 65 -0.05 -5.08 -9.19
N PHE A 66 -0.16 -5.54 -7.94
CA PHE A 66 0.91 -6.10 -7.13
C PHE A 66 0.32 -7.04 -6.08
N CYS A 67 1.14 -7.88 -5.47
CA CYS A 67 0.74 -8.67 -4.31
C CYS A 67 1.92 -8.82 -3.35
N ALA A 68 1.70 -8.48 -2.09
CA ALA A 68 2.73 -8.54 -1.07
C ALA A 68 2.50 -9.71 -0.11
N LEU A 69 3.60 -10.30 0.34
CA LEU A 69 3.64 -11.54 1.10
C LEU A 69 4.62 -11.43 2.27
N ASP A 70 4.22 -11.91 3.44
CA ASP A 70 5.09 -12.13 4.61
C ASP A 70 4.88 -13.55 5.17
N LEU A 71 5.49 -13.90 6.31
CA LEU A 71 5.32 -15.19 6.98
C LEU A 71 3.86 -15.56 7.24
N ASP A 72 3.02 -14.57 7.52
CA ASP A 72 1.59 -14.75 7.80
C ASP A 72 0.72 -14.87 6.54
N GLY A 73 1.31 -14.71 5.35
CA GLY A 73 0.61 -14.79 4.05
C GLY A 73 0.46 -13.46 3.35
N ILE A 74 -0.70 -13.21 2.71
CA ILE A 74 -0.93 -12.01 1.90
C ILE A 74 -1.11 -10.78 2.80
N VAL A 75 -0.33 -9.74 2.53
CA VAL A 75 -0.44 -8.44 3.20
C VAL A 75 -1.46 -7.60 2.45
N GLU A 76 -2.69 -7.55 2.97
CA GLU A 76 -3.80 -6.79 2.37
C GLU A 76 -3.79 -5.32 2.75
N PHE A 77 -3.18 -4.97 3.90
CA PHE A 77 -3.18 -3.61 4.43
C PHE A 77 -1.77 -3.02 4.44
N PHE A 78 -1.53 -2.14 3.48
CA PHE A 78 -0.47 -1.15 3.59
C PHE A 78 -1.07 0.07 4.26
N PRO A 79 -0.59 0.50 5.43
CA PRO A 79 -1.01 1.79 5.96
C PRO A 79 -0.68 2.81 4.88
N ALA A 80 -1.72 3.41 4.30
CA ALA A 80 -1.54 4.57 3.48
C ALA A 80 -0.78 5.55 4.36
N ALA A 81 0.44 5.93 3.96
CA ALA A 81 0.98 7.21 4.42
C ALA A 81 -0.18 8.20 4.27
N PRO A 82 -0.52 9.00 5.30
CA PRO A 82 -1.71 9.85 5.29
C PRO A 82 -1.71 10.56 3.94
N SER A 83 -2.63 10.13 3.09
CA SER A 83 -2.73 10.65 1.76
C SER A 83 -2.98 12.13 1.99
N GLY A 84 -2.06 12.98 1.55
CA GLY A 84 -2.24 14.43 1.51
C GLY A 84 -3.39 14.85 0.58
N ALA A 85 -4.41 14.01 0.40
CA ALA A 85 -5.75 14.41 0.04
C ALA A 85 -6.29 15.26 1.19
N ALA A 86 -5.92 16.55 1.13
CA ALA A 86 -6.56 17.68 1.76
C ALA A 86 -7.35 17.35 3.03
N ALA A 87 -6.73 17.56 4.19
CA ALA A 87 -7.51 18.10 5.29
C ALA A 87 -8.22 19.36 4.72
N PRO A 88 -9.56 19.47 4.76
CA PRO A 88 -10.17 20.75 4.48
C PRO A 88 -9.62 21.73 5.52
N ALA A 89 -8.74 22.62 5.07
CA ALA A 89 -8.30 23.79 5.82
C ALA A 89 -9.52 24.71 6.00
N ARG A 90 -10.43 24.35 6.91
CA ARG A 90 -11.59 25.16 7.31
C ARG A 90 -12.18 24.60 8.60
N ALA A 91 -11.57 24.95 9.74
CA ALA A 91 -12.25 25.14 11.03
C ALA A 91 -11.29 25.60 12.14
N LEU A 92 -10.36 26.52 11.88
CA LEU A 92 -9.62 27.17 12.98
C LEU A 92 -9.62 28.71 12.92
N ASP A 93 -10.43 29.31 12.04
CA ASP A 93 -10.62 30.77 11.97
C ASP A 93 -12.00 31.23 12.50
N ASP A 94 -12.88 30.32 12.91
CA ASP A 94 -14.25 30.66 13.33
C ASP A 94 -14.44 30.77 14.86
N MET A 95 -13.42 30.45 15.67
CA MET A 95 -13.53 30.55 17.13
C MET A 95 -13.10 31.91 17.71
N LEU A 96 -12.51 32.82 16.92
CA LEU A 96 -11.96 34.10 17.43
C LEU A 96 -12.82 35.33 17.11
N ARG A 97 -14.10 35.18 16.75
CA ARG A 97 -15.00 36.32 16.46
C ARG A 97 -16.21 36.48 17.37
N ASN A 98 -16.44 35.61 18.36
CA ASN A 98 -17.61 35.72 19.24
C ASN A 98 -17.28 36.10 20.69
N HIS A 99 -16.44 37.12 20.88
CA HIS A 99 -16.40 37.83 22.16
C HIS A 99 -17.12 39.19 22.01
N SER A 100 -18.44 39.12 21.92
CA SER A 100 -19.30 40.28 22.17
C SER A 100 -19.04 40.76 23.60
N VAL A 101 -18.43 41.93 23.72
CA VAL A 101 -18.34 42.68 24.98
C VAL A 101 -19.62 43.53 25.09
N PRO A 102 -20.45 43.38 26.13
CA PRO A 102 -21.51 44.35 26.38
C PRO A 102 -20.91 45.65 26.91
N GLU A 103 -21.29 46.77 26.30
CA GLU A 103 -20.99 48.12 26.78
C GLU A 103 -21.60 48.34 28.17
N PRO A 104 -20.86 48.85 29.17
CA PRO A 104 -21.47 49.53 30.30
C PRO A 104 -21.44 51.04 30.04
N GLY A 105 -22.63 51.63 29.99
CA GLY A 105 -22.80 53.08 29.89
C GLY A 105 -22.31 53.83 31.12
N THR A 106 -21.95 55.08 30.92
CA THR A 106 -22.30 56.25 31.74
C THR A 106 -22.05 57.50 30.90
#